data_AF-A0A2H0V7W0-F1
#
_entry.id   AF-A0A2H0V7W0-F1
#
_cell.length_a   1.000
_cell.length_b   1.000
_cell.length_c   1.000
_cell.angle_alpha   90.00
_cell.angle_beta   90.00
_cell.angle_gamma   90.00
#
_symmetry.space_group_name_H-M   'P 1'
#
loop_
_entity.id
_entity.type
_entity.pdbx_description
1 polymer ?
#
loop_
_entity_poly.entity_id
_entity_poly.type
_entity_poly.pdbx_seq_one_letter_code
_entity_poly.pdbx_strand_id
1 'polypeptide(L)'
;MIKKFRLYLLLIILTEVISFVGWLIPEIGAVGFFAVAVVALLFSVEKLEYGLLFLFAELFIGSKGYLFSYEYEGALFSARIALFLVVMSAWLGKIILDWMDISKAPKIDFEPWMAKSKEFMQQDLWSVSKKITGQTKEASVKVKVKPSVYFYFGLFFLAITWSIVNGILRHNGFNNVFFDFNAWVYFAVIFPFAYIIKNYHKEKLEKFLHSLFIVFAAGITWLSIKTMILFYLFSHDISHGIDKIYKWVRDTGV
;
A
#
# COMPACT_ATOMS: atom_id res chain seq x y z
N MET A 1 20.64 -2.03 13.29
CA MET A 1 19.22 -2.13 13.70
C MET A 1 18.85 -1.04 14.71
N ILE A 2 19.45 -1.03 15.91
CA ILE A 2 19.11 -0.09 17.01
C ILE A 2 19.19 1.39 16.61
N LYS A 3 20.23 1.82 15.86
CA LYS A 3 20.35 3.21 15.41
C LYS A 3 19.16 3.68 14.57
N LYS A 4 18.70 2.83 13.61
CA LYS A 4 17.53 3.12 12.76
C LYS A 4 16.24 3.13 13.56
N PHE A 5 16.09 2.19 14.50
CA PHE A 5 14.95 2.16 15.41
C PHE A 5 14.83 3.45 16.23
N ARG A 6 15.92 3.88 16.87
CA ARG A 6 15.96 5.13 17.65
C ARG A 6 15.63 6.34 16.78
N LEU A 7 16.17 6.39 15.56
CA LEU A 7 15.87 7.45 14.60
C LEU A 7 14.38 7.51 14.26
N TYR A 8 13.78 6.39 13.84
CA TYR A 8 12.36 6.36 13.50
C TYR A 8 11.48 6.66 14.72
N LEU A 9 11.78 6.11 15.89
CA LEU A 9 11.04 6.42 17.11
C LEU A 9 11.09 7.94 17.41
N LEU A 10 12.26 8.56 17.30
CA LEU A 10 12.41 10.01 17.48
C LEU A 10 11.62 10.81 16.45
N LEU A 11 11.65 10.40 15.18
CA LEU A 11 10.88 11.05 14.12
C LEU A 11 9.36 10.93 14.36
N ILE A 12 8.90 9.79 14.86
CA ILE A 12 7.48 9.56 15.22
C ILE A 12 7.06 10.52 16.34
N ILE A 13 7.84 10.56 17.42
CA ILE A 13 7.57 11.46 18.56
C ILE A 13 7.55 12.92 18.11
N LEU A 14 8.55 13.32 17.30
CA LEU A 14 8.62 14.67 16.77
C LEU A 14 7.41 15.00 15.89
N THR A 15 7.00 14.06 15.04
CA THR A 15 5.83 14.22 14.16
C THR A 15 4.55 14.38 14.98
N GLU A 16 4.38 13.62 16.06
CA GLU A 16 3.23 13.78 16.96
C GLU A 16 3.24 15.10 17.72
N VAL A 17 4.41 15.56 18.19
CA VAL A 17 4.51 16.88 18.83
C VAL A 17 4.13 17.99 17.85
N ILE A 18 4.61 17.90 16.60
CA ILE A 18 4.23 18.85 15.54
C ILE A 18 2.74 18.73 15.22
N SER A 19 2.18 17.53 15.19
CA SER A 19 0.74 17.28 15.02
C SER A 19 -0.08 17.95 16.13
N PHE A 20 0.32 17.80 17.39
CA PHE A 20 -0.33 18.46 18.53
C PHE A 20 -0.30 19.99 18.40
N VAL A 21 0.86 20.55 18.02
CA VAL A 21 0.99 21.98 17.75
C VAL A 21 0.12 22.41 16.56
N GLY A 22 0.05 21.59 15.52
CA GLY A 22 -0.81 21.82 14.35
C GLY A 22 -2.31 21.74 14.66
N TRP A 23 -2.71 20.95 15.66
CA TRP A 23 -4.07 20.96 16.18
C TRP A 23 -4.39 22.24 16.98
N LEU A 24 -3.41 22.79 17.70
CA LEU A 24 -3.57 24.07 18.39
C LEU A 24 -3.56 25.28 17.43
N ILE A 25 -2.78 25.20 16.35
CA ILE A 25 -2.57 26.27 15.37
C ILE A 25 -2.84 25.67 13.98
N PRO A 26 -4.06 25.82 13.43
CA PRO A 26 -4.49 25.18 12.18
C PRO A 26 -3.57 25.44 10.98
N GLU A 27 -2.93 26.61 10.92
CA GLU A 27 -1.98 26.97 9.86
C GLU A 27 -0.74 26.06 9.90
N ILE A 28 -0.24 25.72 11.09
CA ILE A 28 0.86 24.75 11.25
C ILE A 28 0.39 23.35 10.85
N GLY A 29 -0.86 23.00 11.18
CA GLY A 29 -1.47 21.74 10.74
C GLY A 29 -1.52 21.61 9.22
N ALA A 30 -1.98 22.66 8.53
CA ALA A 30 -2.04 22.71 7.07
C ALA A 30 -0.63 22.65 6.44
N VAL A 31 0.34 23.42 6.96
CA VAL A 31 1.74 23.36 6.50
C VAL A 31 2.31 21.96 6.71
N GLY A 32 2.07 21.34 7.87
CA GLY A 32 2.49 19.97 8.16
C GLY A 32 1.89 18.95 7.19
N PHE A 33 0.59 19.06 6.89
CA PHE A 33 -0.10 18.24 5.91
C PHE A 33 0.56 18.30 4.52
N PHE A 34 0.76 19.51 3.98
CA PHE A 34 1.36 19.69 2.66
C PHE A 34 2.85 19.30 2.65
N ALA A 35 3.59 19.62 3.71
CA ALA A 35 5.00 19.24 3.82
C ALA A 35 5.18 17.72 3.79
N VAL A 36 4.38 16.98 4.57
CA VAL A 36 4.41 15.50 4.57
C VAL A 36 4.04 14.95 3.18
N ALA A 37 3.01 15.48 2.54
CA ALA A 37 2.59 15.03 1.21
C ALA A 37 3.66 15.28 0.14
N VAL A 38 4.28 16.47 0.12
CA VAL A 38 5.35 16.84 -0.83
C VAL A 38 6.60 15.99 -0.61
N VAL A 39 7.05 15.87 0.65
CA VAL A 39 8.21 15.03 0.99
C VAL A 39 7.95 13.58 0.56
N ALA A 40 6.79 13.02 0.90
CA ALA A 40 6.43 11.68 0.48
C ALA A 40 6.41 11.54 -1.05
N LEU A 41 5.93 12.54 -1.79
CA LEU A 41 5.91 12.51 -3.25
C LEU A 41 7.32 12.49 -3.84
N LEU A 42 8.19 13.39 -3.39
CA LEU A 42 9.58 13.46 -3.85
C LEU A 42 10.29 12.12 -3.63
N PHE A 43 10.17 11.55 -2.44
CA PHE A 43 10.75 10.25 -2.13
C PHE A 43 10.09 9.09 -2.89
N SER A 44 8.77 9.12 -3.10
CA SER A 44 8.03 8.06 -3.83
C SER A 44 8.42 7.99 -5.31
N VAL A 45 8.59 9.17 -5.94
CA VAL A 45 9.04 9.29 -7.32
C VAL A 45 10.44 8.71 -7.47
N GLU A 46 11.38 9.05 -6.59
CA GLU A 46 12.73 8.46 -6.59
C GLU A 46 12.67 6.94 -6.32
N LYS A 47 12.10 6.53 -5.17
CA LYS A 47 11.98 5.13 -4.76
C LYS A 47 10.64 4.87 -4.09
N LEU A 48 9.84 4.00 -4.71
CA LEU A 48 8.49 3.69 -4.24
C LEU A 48 8.48 3.10 -2.82
N GLU A 49 9.58 2.43 -2.45
CA GLU A 49 9.81 1.88 -1.09
C GLU A 49 9.67 2.95 0.00
N TYR A 50 10.15 4.18 -0.23
CA TYR A 50 10.07 5.24 0.77
C TYR A 50 8.65 5.78 0.91
N GLY A 51 7.93 5.93 -0.19
CA GLY A 51 6.51 6.28 -0.18
C GLY A 51 5.67 5.31 0.66
N LEU A 52 5.89 4.01 0.44
CA LEU A 52 5.23 2.98 1.25
C LEU A 52 5.64 3.06 2.72
N LEU A 53 6.90 3.33 3.05
CA LEU A 53 7.32 3.51 4.44
C LEU A 53 6.61 4.70 5.10
N PHE A 54 6.45 5.83 4.41
CA PHE A 54 5.66 6.97 4.92
C PHE A 54 4.20 6.59 5.16
N LEU A 55 3.56 5.95 4.18
CA LEU A 55 2.18 5.52 4.29
C LEU A 55 1.97 4.53 5.45
N PHE A 56 2.85 3.53 5.58
CA PHE A 56 2.78 2.58 6.68
C PHE A 56 3.10 3.22 8.03
N ALA A 57 4.05 4.16 8.09
CA ALA A 57 4.31 4.90 9.33
C ALA A 57 3.06 5.64 9.80
N GLU A 58 2.41 6.40 8.90
CA GLU A 58 1.16 7.09 9.22
C GLU A 58 0.06 6.10 9.65
N LEU A 59 -0.09 4.95 8.97
CA LEU A 59 -1.10 3.95 9.33
C LEU A 59 -0.87 3.34 10.73
N PHE A 60 0.39 3.11 11.11
CA PHE A 60 0.70 2.50 12.40
C PHE A 60 0.57 3.48 13.56
N ILE A 61 0.92 4.75 13.34
CA ILE A 61 0.90 5.79 14.38
C ILE A 61 -0.49 6.41 14.48
N GLY A 62 -1.06 6.75 13.33
CA GLY A 62 -2.32 7.46 13.18
C GLY A 62 -3.56 6.59 13.39
N SER A 63 -3.44 5.27 13.61
CA SER A 63 -4.53 4.35 13.95
C SER A 63 -5.88 4.69 13.28
N LYS A 64 -6.87 5.17 14.04
CA LYS A 64 -8.21 5.60 13.56
C LYS A 64 -8.28 7.09 13.20
N GLY A 65 -7.25 7.83 13.51
CA GLY A 65 -7.15 9.27 13.44
C GLY A 65 -6.29 9.82 12.31
N TYR A 66 -5.99 11.11 12.40
CA TYR A 66 -5.24 11.88 11.43
C TYR A 66 -4.13 12.67 12.14
N LEU A 67 -2.86 12.32 11.87
CA LEU A 67 -1.71 13.09 12.36
C LEU A 67 -1.75 14.54 11.85
N PHE A 68 -2.05 14.72 10.57
CA PHE A 68 -2.33 16.02 10.00
C PHE A 68 -3.61 15.93 9.19
N SER A 69 -4.36 17.03 9.20
CA SER A 69 -5.54 17.18 8.36
C SER A 69 -5.60 18.60 7.81
N TYR A 70 -6.24 18.72 6.66
CA TYR A 70 -6.52 19.98 6.01
C TYR A 70 -8.02 20.07 5.75
N GLU A 71 -8.64 21.13 6.23
CA GLU A 71 -10.06 21.39 6.01
C GLU A 71 -10.22 22.39 4.86
N TYR A 72 -11.03 22.01 3.87
CA TYR A 72 -11.37 22.86 2.73
C TYR A 72 -12.88 22.79 2.50
N GLU A 73 -13.55 23.94 2.58
CA GLU A 73 -15.02 24.06 2.40
C GLU A 73 -15.84 23.09 3.29
N GLY A 74 -15.36 22.81 4.50
CA GLY A 74 -16.00 21.88 5.45
C GLY A 74 -15.71 20.40 5.19
N ALA A 75 -14.92 20.06 4.18
CA ALA A 75 -14.40 18.71 3.96
C ALA A 75 -13.02 18.56 4.61
N LEU A 76 -12.87 17.54 5.45
CA LEU A 76 -11.62 17.23 6.15
C LEU A 76 -10.82 16.17 5.38
N PHE A 77 -9.65 16.57 4.87
CA PHE A 77 -8.71 15.70 4.17
C PHE A 77 -7.58 15.30 5.09
N SER A 78 -7.39 13.99 5.27
CA SER A 78 -6.33 13.49 6.13
C SER A 78 -5.02 13.25 5.39
N ALA A 79 -3.91 13.38 6.12
CA ALA A 79 -2.58 13.05 5.60
C ALA A 79 -2.52 11.61 5.07
N ARG A 80 -3.29 10.69 5.65
CA ARG A 80 -3.42 9.31 5.18
C ARG A 80 -3.92 9.23 3.73
N ILE A 81 -5.01 9.94 3.42
CA ILE A 81 -5.58 9.98 2.07
C ILE A 81 -4.58 10.62 1.11
N ALA A 82 -3.93 11.71 1.52
CA ALA A 82 -2.92 12.37 0.70
C ALA A 82 -1.72 11.43 0.41
N LEU A 83 -1.18 10.76 1.43
CA LEU A 83 -0.09 9.79 1.29
C LEU A 83 -0.49 8.61 0.41
N PHE A 84 -1.70 8.09 0.58
CA PHE A 84 -2.24 7.03 -0.28
C PHE A 84 -2.27 7.48 -1.74
N LEU A 85 -2.86 8.64 -2.04
CA LEU A 85 -2.92 9.17 -3.41
C LEU A 85 -1.53 9.41 -3.99
N VAL A 86 -0.60 9.95 -3.20
CA VAL A 86 0.80 10.16 -3.61
C VAL A 86 1.47 8.84 -3.99
N VAL A 87 1.39 7.83 -3.12
CA VAL A 87 2.03 6.52 -3.37
C VAL A 87 1.41 5.83 -4.58
N MET A 88 0.08 5.84 -4.68
CA MET A 88 -0.64 5.23 -5.79
C MET A 88 -0.34 5.93 -7.11
N SER A 89 -0.27 7.27 -7.12
CA SER A 89 0.06 8.05 -8.31
C SER A 89 1.51 7.82 -8.76
N ALA A 90 2.47 7.81 -7.82
CA ALA A 90 3.86 7.54 -8.12
C ALA A 90 4.08 6.11 -8.66
N TRP A 91 3.36 5.13 -8.11
CA TRP A 91 3.36 3.76 -8.61
C TRP A 91 2.75 3.64 -10.00
N LEU A 92 1.58 4.25 -10.23
CA LEU A 92 0.92 4.24 -11.53
C LEU A 92 1.79 4.90 -12.59
N GLY A 93 2.43 6.03 -12.26
CA GLY A 93 3.40 6.70 -13.14
C GLY A 93 4.56 5.77 -13.52
N LYS A 94 5.10 4.99 -12.58
CA LYS A 94 6.15 4.00 -12.86
C LYS A 94 5.68 2.89 -13.81
N ILE A 95 4.46 2.38 -13.62
CA ILE A 95 3.88 1.38 -14.53
C ILE A 95 3.71 1.96 -15.93
N ILE A 96 3.15 3.16 -16.05
CA ILE A 96 2.92 3.80 -17.35
C ILE A 96 4.26 4.01 -18.07
N LEU A 97 5.28 4.51 -17.37
CA LEU A 97 6.62 4.69 -17.94
C LEU A 97 7.23 3.35 -18.38
N ASP A 98 7.07 2.28 -17.60
CA ASP A 98 7.53 0.94 -17.98
C ASP A 98 6.81 0.38 -19.20
N TRP A 99 5.51 0.69 -19.38
CA TRP A 99 4.75 0.30 -20.57
C TRP A 99 5.12 1.12 -21.80
N MET A 100 5.46 2.39 -21.62
CA MET A 100 5.91 3.28 -22.69
C MET A 100 7.36 3.01 -23.12
N ASP A 101 8.12 2.25 -22.35
CA ASP A 101 9.49 1.88 -22.68
C ASP A 101 9.52 0.84 -23.81
N ILE A 102 9.44 1.35 -25.05
CA ILE A 102 9.53 0.59 -26.31
C ILE A 102 10.82 -0.25 -26.37
N SER A 103 11.87 0.10 -25.63
CA SER A 103 13.12 -0.66 -25.62
C SER A 103 12.99 -2.06 -24.98
N LYS A 104 11.95 -2.27 -24.17
CA LYS A 104 11.57 -3.57 -23.59
C LYS A 104 10.57 -4.34 -24.45
N ALA A 105 10.09 -3.77 -25.57
CA ALA A 105 9.26 -4.50 -26.50
C ALA A 105 10.03 -5.75 -26.96
N PRO A 106 9.39 -6.93 -27.04
CA PRO A 106 10.07 -8.11 -27.52
C PRO A 106 10.64 -7.78 -28.89
N LYS A 107 11.97 -7.77 -29.02
CA LYS A 107 12.60 -7.78 -30.32
C LYS A 107 12.04 -9.02 -30.99
N ILE A 108 11.23 -8.80 -32.03
CA ILE A 108 10.82 -9.89 -32.90
C ILE A 108 12.11 -10.27 -33.61
N ASP A 109 12.87 -11.18 -33.00
CA ASP A 109 13.88 -11.92 -33.71
C ASP A 109 13.08 -12.70 -34.76
N PHE A 110 13.09 -12.17 -35.98
CA PHE A 110 12.81 -12.94 -37.18
C PHE A 110 13.94 -13.97 -37.35
N GLU A 111 14.15 -14.83 -36.35
CA GLU A 111 14.66 -16.16 -36.60
C GLU A 111 13.77 -16.71 -37.73
N PRO A 112 14.34 -17.08 -38.88
CA PRO A 112 13.55 -17.57 -39.99
C PRO A 112 12.87 -18.84 -39.48
N TRP A 113 11.60 -18.74 -39.13
CA TRP A 113 10.76 -19.84 -38.66
C TRP A 113 10.87 -21.07 -39.59
N MET A 114 11.21 -20.83 -40.86
CA MET A 114 11.59 -21.79 -41.89
C MET A 114 12.79 -22.71 -41.57
N ALA A 115 13.75 -22.27 -40.75
CA ALA A 115 14.92 -23.07 -40.34
C ALA A 115 14.55 -24.07 -39.24
N LYS A 116 13.80 -23.60 -38.23
CA LYS A 116 13.33 -24.43 -37.11
C LYS A 116 12.23 -25.40 -37.54
N SER A 117 11.39 -25.03 -38.50
CA SER A 117 10.36 -25.92 -39.05
C SER A 117 10.94 -27.10 -39.84
N LYS A 118 12.11 -26.94 -40.47
CA LYS A 118 12.78 -28.04 -41.20
C LYS A 118 13.37 -29.09 -40.25
N GLU A 119 14.05 -28.68 -39.19
CA GLU A 119 14.55 -29.62 -38.17
C GLU A 119 13.40 -30.33 -37.44
N PHE A 120 12.33 -29.59 -37.10
CA PHE A 120 11.17 -30.15 -36.41
C PHE A 120 10.40 -31.17 -37.26
N MET A 121 10.15 -30.89 -38.54
CA MET A 121 9.51 -31.87 -39.44
C MET A 121 10.33 -33.15 -39.60
N GLN A 122 11.67 -33.05 -39.62
CA GLN A 122 12.54 -34.18 -39.88
C GLN A 122 12.71 -35.10 -38.66
N GLN A 123 12.58 -34.55 -37.45
CA GLN A 123 12.69 -35.30 -36.20
C GLN A 123 11.36 -35.91 -35.74
N ASP A 124 10.23 -35.24 -35.97
CA ASP A 124 8.90 -35.72 -35.54
C ASP A 124 8.30 -36.78 -36.46
N LEU A 125 8.55 -36.75 -37.77
CA LEU A 125 8.00 -37.77 -38.68
C LEU A 125 8.55 -39.18 -38.37
N TRP A 126 9.80 -39.28 -37.90
CA TRP A 126 10.43 -40.56 -37.53
C TRP A 126 9.97 -41.06 -36.15
N SER A 127 9.65 -40.16 -35.20
CA SER A 127 9.20 -40.53 -33.86
C SER A 127 7.71 -40.88 -33.81
N VAL A 128 6.87 -40.21 -34.60
CA VAL A 128 5.44 -40.47 -34.75
C VAL A 128 5.18 -41.81 -35.44
N SER A 129 5.98 -42.16 -36.46
CA SER A 129 5.96 -43.48 -37.12
C SER A 129 6.15 -44.65 -36.13
N LYS A 130 6.96 -44.48 -35.08
CA LYS A 130 7.22 -45.52 -34.07
C LYS A 130 6.17 -45.59 -32.97
N LYS A 131 5.36 -44.54 -32.77
CA LYS A 131 4.43 -44.45 -31.64
C LYS A 131 2.99 -44.85 -32.01
N ILE A 132 2.65 -44.82 -33.30
CA ILE A 132 1.32 -45.24 -33.80
C ILE A 132 1.11 -46.77 -33.68
N THR A 133 2.18 -47.56 -33.55
CA THR A 133 2.13 -49.03 -33.42
C THR A 133 2.01 -49.57 -31.99
N GLY A 134 1.95 -48.72 -30.97
CA GLY A 134 1.96 -49.19 -29.59
C GLY A 134 1.26 -48.24 -28.62
N GLN A 135 -0.02 -48.54 -28.37
CA GLN A 135 -0.78 -48.23 -27.16
C GLN A 135 -0.58 -46.86 -26.51
N THR A 136 -1.66 -46.08 -26.40
CA THR A 136 -1.91 -45.35 -25.15
C THR A 136 -3.41 -45.21 -24.92
N LYS A 137 -3.90 -45.93 -23.90
CA LYS A 137 -5.17 -45.62 -23.22
C LYS A 137 -5.11 -44.19 -22.70
N GLU A 138 -6.11 -43.40 -23.04
CA GLU A 138 -6.32 -42.05 -22.55
C GLU A 138 -6.60 -42.06 -21.04
N ALA A 139 -5.58 -41.77 -20.23
CA ALA A 139 -5.79 -41.37 -18.86
C ALA A 139 -6.14 -39.87 -18.85
N SER A 140 -7.42 -39.54 -18.70
CA SER A 140 -7.90 -38.17 -18.52
C SER A 140 -7.36 -37.62 -17.19
N VAL A 141 -6.20 -36.97 -17.23
CA VAL A 141 -5.66 -36.23 -16.09
C VAL A 141 -6.59 -35.04 -15.82
N LYS A 142 -7.41 -35.13 -14.78
CA LYS A 142 -8.18 -33.98 -14.27
C LYS A 142 -7.19 -32.94 -13.74
N VAL A 143 -6.80 -32.00 -14.61
CA VAL A 143 -5.99 -30.84 -14.21
C VAL A 143 -6.86 -29.98 -13.30
N LYS A 144 -6.61 -30.02 -11.98
CA LYS A 144 -7.15 -29.04 -11.04
C LYS A 144 -6.53 -27.69 -11.38
N VAL A 145 -7.23 -26.89 -12.18
CA VAL A 145 -6.83 -25.51 -12.46
C VAL A 145 -6.95 -24.73 -11.16
N LYS A 146 -5.81 -24.39 -10.56
CA LYS A 146 -5.77 -23.54 -9.37
C LYS A 146 -6.20 -22.13 -9.80
N PRO A 147 -7.17 -21.50 -9.11
CA PRO A 147 -7.62 -20.16 -9.49
C PRO A 147 -6.44 -19.19 -9.47
N SER A 148 -6.34 -18.36 -10.51
CA SER A 148 -5.28 -17.36 -10.63
C SER A 148 -5.45 -16.27 -9.56
N VAL A 149 -4.37 -15.58 -9.18
CA VAL A 149 -4.43 -14.47 -8.22
C VAL A 149 -5.43 -13.38 -8.68
N TYR A 150 -5.58 -13.20 -9.99
CA TYR A 150 -6.55 -12.29 -10.60
C TYR A 150 -8.01 -12.63 -10.29
N PHE A 151 -8.35 -13.91 -10.07
CA PHE A 151 -9.70 -14.31 -9.65
C PHE A 151 -10.06 -13.72 -8.28
N TYR A 152 -9.14 -13.74 -7.32
CA TYR A 152 -9.36 -13.18 -5.99
C TYR A 152 -9.48 -11.64 -6.03
N PHE A 153 -8.69 -10.98 -6.87
CA PHE A 153 -8.86 -9.54 -7.11
C PHE A 153 -10.23 -9.23 -7.75
N GLY A 154 -10.68 -10.06 -8.70
CA GLY A 154 -12.01 -9.93 -9.29
C GLY A 154 -13.13 -10.02 -8.24
N LEU A 155 -13.07 -11.01 -7.35
CA LEU A 155 -14.01 -11.13 -6.23
C LEU A 155 -13.96 -9.91 -5.28
N PHE A 156 -12.76 -9.40 -4.99
CA PHE A 156 -12.58 -8.23 -4.14
C PHE A 156 -13.20 -6.97 -4.75
N PHE A 157 -12.92 -6.67 -6.02
CA PHE A 157 -13.52 -5.52 -6.70
C PHE A 157 -15.02 -5.67 -6.87
N LEU A 158 -15.52 -6.89 -7.09
CA LEU A 158 -16.96 -7.16 -7.12
C LEU A 158 -17.60 -6.87 -5.77
N ALA A 159 -16.97 -7.28 -4.66
CA ALA A 159 -17.47 -6.99 -3.32
C ALA A 159 -17.49 -5.48 -3.02
N ILE A 160 -16.46 -4.73 -3.40
CA ILE A 160 -16.43 -3.26 -3.26
C ILE A 160 -17.55 -2.63 -4.08
N THR A 161 -17.67 -3.00 -5.36
CA THR A 161 -18.67 -2.44 -6.27
C THR A 161 -20.08 -2.74 -5.76
N TRP A 162 -20.31 -3.98 -5.31
CA TRP A 162 -21.57 -4.40 -4.69
C TRP A 162 -21.88 -3.59 -3.43
N SER A 163 -20.89 -3.32 -2.58
CA SER A 163 -21.07 -2.50 -1.37
C SER A 163 -21.54 -1.08 -1.71
N ILE A 164 -20.89 -0.42 -2.68
CA ILE A 164 -21.27 0.93 -3.14
C ILE A 164 -22.69 0.91 -3.70
N VAL A 165 -22.98 0.00 -4.62
CA VAL A 165 -24.30 -0.11 -5.27
C VAL A 165 -25.39 -0.38 -4.23
N ASN A 166 -25.19 -1.33 -3.32
CA ASN A 166 -26.15 -1.63 -2.25
C ASN A 166 -26.31 -0.45 -1.27
N GLY A 167 -25.25 0.30 -0.98
CA GLY A 167 -25.32 1.51 -0.17
C GLY A 167 -26.20 2.60 -0.81
N ILE A 168 -26.03 2.82 -2.11
CA ILE A 168 -26.84 3.78 -2.88
C ILE A 168 -28.30 3.31 -2.97
N LEU A 169 -28.54 2.03 -3.28
CA LEU A 169 -29.89 1.46 -3.41
C LEU A 169 -30.68 1.49 -2.09
N ARG A 170 -30.00 1.49 -0.94
CA ARG A 170 -30.63 1.62 0.38
C ARG A 170 -30.85 3.07 0.82
N HIS A 171 -30.60 4.04 -0.05
CA HIS A 171 -30.72 5.48 0.24
C HIS A 171 -29.87 5.94 1.43
N ASN A 172 -28.71 5.29 1.65
CA ASN A 172 -27.73 5.80 2.62
C ASN A 172 -27.18 7.14 2.13
N GLY A 173 -26.89 8.05 3.06
CA GLY A 173 -26.23 9.32 2.73
C GLY A 173 -24.87 9.10 2.05
N PHE A 174 -24.54 9.95 1.07
CA PHE A 174 -23.30 9.85 0.28
C PHE A 174 -22.06 9.73 1.17
N ASN A 175 -21.99 10.50 2.25
CA ASN A 175 -20.88 10.48 3.19
C ASN A 175 -20.64 9.08 3.78
N ASN A 176 -21.70 8.36 4.16
CA ASN A 176 -21.58 7.03 4.74
C ASN A 176 -21.06 6.02 3.72
N VAL A 177 -21.59 6.06 2.49
CA VAL A 177 -21.15 5.19 1.40
C VAL A 177 -19.69 5.49 1.03
N PHE A 178 -19.29 6.77 1.00
CA PHE A 178 -17.92 7.19 0.74
C PHE A 178 -16.95 6.73 1.83
N PHE A 179 -17.31 6.89 3.12
CA PHE A 179 -16.44 6.45 4.21
C PHE A 179 -16.26 4.94 4.23
N ASP A 180 -17.32 4.17 3.94
CA ASP A 180 -17.22 2.72 3.78
C ASP A 180 -16.31 2.35 2.61
N PHE A 181 -16.51 2.97 1.44
CA PHE A 181 -15.66 2.75 0.27
C PHE A 181 -14.18 3.07 0.55
N ASN A 182 -13.91 4.22 1.18
CA ASN A 182 -12.57 4.67 1.53
C ASN A 182 -11.82 3.61 2.35
N ALA A 183 -12.48 2.97 3.32
CA ALA A 183 -11.87 1.93 4.14
C ALA A 183 -11.39 0.73 3.29
N TRP A 184 -12.13 0.35 2.24
CA TRP A 184 -11.77 -0.76 1.37
C TRP A 184 -10.71 -0.38 0.32
N VAL A 185 -10.67 0.86 -0.15
CA VAL A 185 -9.71 1.33 -1.15
C VAL A 185 -8.27 1.23 -0.66
N TYR A 186 -8.01 1.34 0.66
CA TYR A 186 -6.66 1.16 1.21
C TYR A 186 -6.04 -0.20 0.93
N PHE A 187 -6.82 -1.25 0.67
CA PHE A 187 -6.27 -2.53 0.23
C PHE A 187 -5.54 -2.44 -1.12
N ALA A 188 -5.81 -1.41 -1.93
CA ALA A 188 -5.08 -1.17 -3.17
C ALA A 188 -3.57 -0.93 -2.95
N VAL A 189 -3.12 -0.60 -1.73
CA VAL A 189 -1.70 -0.54 -1.36
C VAL A 189 -0.98 -1.88 -1.61
N ILE A 190 -1.71 -3.00 -1.68
CA ILE A 190 -1.13 -4.30 -2.06
C ILE A 190 -0.49 -4.27 -3.46
N PHE A 191 -0.97 -3.43 -4.38
CA PHE A 191 -0.43 -3.33 -5.73
C PHE A 191 0.98 -2.72 -5.79
N PRO A 192 1.24 -1.51 -5.25
CA PRO A 192 2.60 -0.97 -5.17
C PRO A 192 3.52 -1.86 -4.34
N PHE A 193 3.01 -2.53 -3.29
CA PHE A 193 3.78 -3.48 -2.51
C PHE A 193 4.19 -4.72 -3.32
N ALA A 194 3.24 -5.33 -4.05
CA ALA A 194 3.49 -6.48 -4.93
C ALA A 194 4.43 -6.11 -6.09
N TYR A 195 4.32 -4.89 -6.61
CA TYR A 195 5.24 -4.35 -7.61
C TYR A 195 6.69 -4.33 -7.09
N ILE A 196 6.90 -3.90 -5.84
CA ILE A 196 8.23 -3.95 -5.22
C ILE A 196 8.73 -5.39 -5.07
N ILE A 197 7.90 -6.30 -4.56
CA ILE A 197 8.29 -7.71 -4.40
C ILE A 197 8.72 -8.32 -5.73
N LYS A 198 7.99 -8.03 -6.80
CA LYS A 198 8.26 -8.58 -8.13
C LYS A 198 9.54 -8.02 -8.76
N ASN A 199 9.78 -6.72 -8.60
CA ASN A 199 10.84 -6.02 -9.33
C ASN A 199 12.14 -5.86 -8.55
N TYR A 200 12.15 -6.12 -7.23
CA TYR A 200 13.35 -5.97 -6.42
C TYR A 200 14.14 -7.27 -6.33
N HIS A 201 15.46 -7.15 -6.45
CA HIS A 201 16.36 -8.25 -6.08
C HIS A 201 16.28 -8.56 -4.58
N LYS A 202 16.61 -9.80 -4.22
CA LYS A 202 16.50 -10.35 -2.85
C LYS A 202 17.10 -9.43 -1.78
N GLU A 203 18.33 -8.95 -1.98
CA GLU A 203 19.03 -8.09 -1.02
C GLU A 203 18.31 -6.74 -0.80
N LYS A 204 17.79 -6.14 -1.88
CA LYS A 204 17.05 -4.88 -1.80
C LYS A 204 15.70 -5.07 -1.11
N LEU A 205 15.01 -6.16 -1.41
CA LEU A 205 13.75 -6.54 -0.77
C LEU A 205 13.94 -6.77 0.74
N GLU A 206 14.98 -7.48 1.15
CA GLU A 206 15.32 -7.69 2.56
C GLU A 206 15.58 -6.37 3.30
N LYS A 207 16.31 -5.43 2.69
CA LYS A 207 16.54 -4.08 3.25
C LYS A 207 15.24 -3.30 3.43
N PHE A 208 14.32 -3.39 2.47
CA PHE A 208 13.01 -2.76 2.55
C PHE A 208 12.15 -3.36 3.65
N LEU A 209 11.97 -4.69 3.66
CA LEU A 209 11.18 -5.39 4.68
C LEU A 209 11.73 -5.16 6.09
N HIS A 210 13.05 -5.17 6.24
CA HIS A 210 13.69 -4.85 7.51
C HIS A 210 13.41 -3.39 7.94
N SER A 211 13.42 -2.43 7.01
CA SER A 211 13.06 -1.03 7.32
C SER A 211 11.59 -0.89 7.69
N LEU A 212 10.69 -1.58 6.99
CA LEU A 212 9.27 -1.64 7.29
C LEU A 212 9.01 -2.21 8.68
N PHE A 213 9.69 -3.30 9.04
CA PHE A 213 9.57 -3.91 10.36
C PHE A 213 10.06 -2.97 11.48
N ILE A 214 11.13 -2.20 11.25
CA ILE A 214 11.60 -1.22 12.23
C ILE A 214 10.57 -0.09 12.40
N VAL A 215 10.00 0.43 11.31
CA VAL A 215 8.94 1.46 11.36
C VAL A 215 7.73 0.94 12.13
N PHE A 216 7.29 -0.29 11.83
CA PHE A 216 6.21 -0.97 12.54
C PHE A 216 6.51 -1.12 14.04
N ALA A 217 7.69 -1.63 14.39
CA ALA A 217 8.10 -1.80 15.79
C ALA A 217 8.17 -0.45 16.52
N ALA A 218 8.69 0.60 15.89
CA ALA A 218 8.74 1.94 16.46
C ALA A 218 7.34 2.51 16.68
N GLY A 219 6.44 2.38 15.70
CA GLY A 219 5.05 2.82 15.78
C GLY A 219 4.28 2.12 16.91
N ILE A 220 4.35 0.78 16.99
CA ILE A 220 3.69 0.04 18.08
C ILE A 220 4.28 0.37 19.44
N THR A 221 5.61 0.48 19.53
CA THR A 221 6.27 0.84 20.80
C THR A 221 5.78 2.19 21.28
N TRP A 222 5.74 3.18 20.39
CA TRP A 222 5.25 4.52 20.73
C TRP A 222 3.77 4.53 21.09
N LEU A 223 2.92 3.87 20.31
CA LEU A 223 1.48 3.75 20.60
C LEU A 223 1.24 3.11 21.97
N SER A 224 2.02 2.07 22.30
CA SER A 224 1.94 1.39 23.61
C SER A 224 2.34 2.33 24.75
N ILE A 225 3.47 3.04 24.60
CA ILE A 225 3.95 4.03 25.58
C ILE A 225 2.91 5.14 25.77
N LYS A 226 2.40 5.71 24.67
CA LYS A 226 1.38 6.76 24.71
C LYS A 226 0.12 6.31 25.43
N THR A 227 -0.35 5.10 25.14
CA THR A 227 -1.52 4.53 25.81
C THR A 227 -1.29 4.39 27.32
N MET A 228 -0.11 3.92 27.74
CA MET A 228 0.25 3.83 29.16
C MET A 228 0.36 5.21 29.83
N ILE A 229 0.94 6.20 29.16
CA ILE A 229 1.04 7.57 29.66
C ILE A 229 -0.36 8.16 29.85
N LEU A 230 -1.21 8.07 28.83
CA LEU A 230 -2.60 8.57 28.92
C LEU A 230 -3.35 7.89 30.06
N PHE A 231 -3.27 6.56 30.15
CA PHE A 231 -3.90 5.80 31.24
C PHE A 231 -3.42 6.27 32.62
N TYR A 232 -2.11 6.48 32.78
CA TYR A 232 -1.54 6.98 34.03
C TYR A 232 -2.05 8.38 34.37
N LEU A 233 -2.03 9.30 33.40
CA LEU A 233 -2.50 10.68 33.57
C LEU A 233 -3.96 10.74 34.00
N PHE A 234 -4.85 9.97 33.34
CA PHE A 234 -6.26 9.91 33.70
C PHE A 234 -6.51 9.25 35.05
N SER A 235 -5.70 8.26 35.44
CA SER A 235 -5.87 7.57 36.72
C SER A 235 -5.45 8.42 37.93
N HIS A 236 -4.62 9.44 37.73
CA HIS A 236 -4.08 10.28 38.81
C HIS A 236 -4.68 11.70 38.86
N ASP A 237 -5.71 11.98 38.05
CA ASP A 237 -6.42 13.27 38.00
C ASP A 237 -5.47 14.48 37.95
N ILE A 238 -4.44 14.42 37.09
CA ILE A 238 -3.46 15.50 36.97
C ILE A 238 -4.13 16.69 36.25
N SER A 239 -4.75 17.58 37.05
CA SER A 239 -5.71 18.60 36.61
C SER A 239 -5.19 19.65 35.63
N HIS A 240 -3.87 19.76 35.41
CA HIS A 240 -3.30 20.76 34.51
C HIS A 240 -2.96 20.17 33.13
N GLY A 241 -3.73 20.56 32.11
CA GLY A 241 -3.43 20.29 30.70
C GLY A 241 -3.99 18.98 30.14
N ILE A 242 -4.52 18.08 30.99
CA ILE A 242 -5.17 16.84 30.54
C ILE A 242 -6.32 17.12 29.58
N ASP A 243 -7.14 18.15 29.81
CA ASP A 243 -8.28 18.46 28.94
C ASP A 243 -7.87 18.71 27.50
N LYS A 244 -6.75 19.42 27.29
CA LYS A 244 -6.23 19.71 25.95
C LYS A 244 -5.67 18.46 25.29
N ILE A 245 -4.94 17.63 26.04
CA ILE A 245 -4.39 16.36 25.54
C ILE A 245 -5.52 15.40 25.20
N TYR A 246 -6.51 15.27 26.09
CA TYR A 246 -7.69 14.45 25.88
C TYR A 246 -8.46 14.88 24.65
N LYS A 247 -8.74 16.18 24.51
CA LYS A 247 -9.46 16.73 23.37
C LYS A 247 -8.69 16.51 22.08
N TRP A 248 -7.37 16.74 22.07
CA TRP A 248 -6.52 16.43 20.91
C TRP A 248 -6.60 14.95 20.50
N VAL A 249 -6.39 14.02 21.43
CA VAL A 249 -6.47 12.58 21.15
C VAL A 249 -7.88 12.20 20.66
N ARG A 250 -8.92 12.81 21.23
CA ARG A 250 -10.32 12.54 20.87
C ARG A 250 -10.68 13.05 19.48
N ASP A 251 -10.28 14.28 19.16
CA ASP A 251 -10.59 14.96 17.90
C ASP A 251 -9.77 14.38 16.76
N THR A 252 -8.48 14.14 17.00
CA THR A 252 -7.57 13.64 15.97
C THR A 252 -7.64 12.14 15.83
N GLY A 253 -8.01 11.37 16.86
CA GLY A 253 -8.06 9.90 16.85
C GLY A 253 -6.69 9.22 16.89
N VAL A 254 -5.65 9.97 17.27
CA VAL A 254 -4.22 9.57 17.22
C VAL A 254 -3.79 8.96 18.54
#